data_AF-A0A3Q3E1P6-F1
#
_entry.id   AF-A0A3Q3E1P6-F1
#
_cell.length_a   1.000
_cell.length_b   1.000
_cell.length_c   1.000
_cell.angle_alpha   90.00
_cell.angle_beta   90.00
_cell.angle_gamma   90.00
#
_symmetry.space_group_name_H-M   'P 1'
#
loop_
_entity.id
_entity.type
_entity.pdbx_description
1 polymer ?
#
loop_
_entity_poly.entity_id
_entity_poly.type
_entity_poly.pdbx_seq_one_letter_code
_entity_poly.pdbx_strand_id
1 'polypeptide(L)'
;MIFISLLSAVTPVFVQTGTDLLLEVQEPVVLKEGEDFIWKVNGSINVVKFRGIEHSIPESFKSRAEFSAQNHSLLLKNVQKGDSGVHRALVSGDKDITVITLALLPADPVSGVKLTVKLCSSDSTKVTVICSTEDSLISSTFTCDTQTCSHEGGERAEIITPGASLDVYLENGSAICNHSNQVSSKKGYPKD
;
A
#
# COMPACT_ATOMS: atom_id res chain seq x y z
N MET A 1 -1.34 -12.16 -20.06
CA MET A 1 -2.21 -11.61 -18.99
C MET A 1 -3.32 -12.60 -18.70
N ILE A 2 -3.06 -13.53 -17.79
CA ILE A 2 -4.07 -14.46 -17.25
C ILE A 2 -3.79 -14.54 -15.75
N PHE A 3 -4.36 -13.63 -14.95
CA PHE A 3 -4.39 -13.72 -13.48
C PHE A 3 -5.45 -12.78 -12.87
N ILE A 4 -6.60 -12.58 -13.53
CA ILE A 4 -7.71 -11.79 -12.95
C ILE A 4 -9.04 -12.54 -13.09
N SER A 5 -9.09 -13.80 -12.64
CA SER A 5 -10.34 -14.57 -12.70
C SER A 5 -10.61 -15.50 -11.51
N LEU A 6 -10.05 -15.21 -10.33
CA LEU A 6 -10.38 -15.94 -9.07
C LEU A 6 -10.31 -15.09 -7.76
N LEU A 7 -10.40 -13.76 -7.82
CA LEU A 7 -10.31 -12.86 -6.63
C LEU A 7 -11.66 -12.24 -6.23
N SER A 8 -12.69 -13.05 -5.98
CA SER A 8 -13.97 -12.50 -5.50
C SER A 8 -14.14 -12.45 -3.98
N ALA A 9 -13.07 -12.59 -3.16
CA ALA A 9 -13.21 -12.46 -1.68
C ALA A 9 -11.93 -12.12 -0.88
N VAL A 10 -10.95 -11.41 -1.44
CA VAL A 10 -9.75 -10.98 -0.68
C VAL A 10 -9.51 -9.49 -0.89
N THR A 11 -9.59 -8.71 0.20
CA THR A 11 -9.36 -7.26 0.15
C THR A 11 -7.88 -6.96 0.32
N PRO A 12 -7.22 -6.26 -0.64
CA PRO A 12 -5.84 -5.84 -0.47
C PRO A 12 -5.74 -4.71 0.55
N VAL A 13 -4.73 -4.78 1.42
CA VAL A 13 -4.40 -3.75 2.41
C VAL A 13 -2.94 -3.36 2.21
N PHE A 14 -2.74 -2.15 1.69
CA PHE A 14 -1.40 -1.57 1.53
C PHE A 14 -1.01 -0.85 2.81
N VAL A 15 0.19 -1.11 3.30
CA VAL A 15 0.73 -0.48 4.52
C VAL A 15 2.17 -0.08 4.30
N GLN A 16 2.57 1.07 4.83
CA GLN A 16 3.95 1.49 4.76
C GLN A 16 4.82 0.60 5.66
N THR A 17 5.90 0.04 5.13
CA THR A 17 6.89 -0.71 5.92
C THR A 17 7.34 0.11 7.13
N GLY A 18 7.40 -0.53 8.30
CA GLY A 18 7.81 0.08 9.56
C GLY A 18 6.69 0.78 10.33
N THR A 19 5.46 0.83 9.80
CA THR A 19 4.31 1.43 10.50
C THR A 19 3.43 0.37 11.16
N ASP A 20 2.58 0.79 12.09
CA ASP A 20 1.61 -0.08 12.75
C ASP A 20 0.34 -0.20 11.88
N LEU A 21 -0.29 -1.38 11.89
CA LEU A 21 -1.52 -1.64 11.15
C LEU A 21 -2.59 -2.21 12.07
N LEU A 22 -3.76 -1.56 12.08
CA LEU A 22 -4.95 -2.08 12.72
C LEU A 22 -5.77 -2.91 11.72
N LEU A 23 -5.89 -4.20 11.99
CA LEU A 23 -6.75 -5.14 11.29
C LEU A 23 -8.10 -5.18 12.01
N GLU A 24 -9.02 -4.34 11.54
CA GLU A 24 -10.34 -4.17 12.16
C GLU A 24 -11.33 -5.26 11.74
N VAL A 25 -12.06 -5.78 12.72
CA VAL A 25 -13.25 -6.60 12.49
C VAL A 25 -14.47 -5.68 12.63
N GLN A 26 -15.07 -5.33 11.49
CA GLN A 26 -16.17 -4.36 11.45
C GLN A 26 -17.50 -4.94 11.97
N GLU A 27 -17.77 -6.21 11.67
CA GLU A 27 -19.01 -6.87 12.07
C GLU A 27 -18.86 -7.54 13.45
N PRO A 28 -19.81 -7.36 14.37
CA PRO A 28 -19.75 -8.00 15.68
C PRO A 28 -19.65 -9.53 15.57
N VAL A 29 -18.67 -10.11 16.26
CA VAL A 29 -18.50 -11.57 16.36
C VAL A 29 -19.05 -12.06 17.69
N VAL A 30 -19.98 -13.00 17.65
CA VAL A 30 -20.52 -13.67 18.82
C VAL A 30 -19.99 -15.10 18.87
N LEU A 31 -19.24 -15.43 19.93
CA LEU A 31 -18.71 -16.77 20.15
C LEU A 31 -19.67 -17.58 21.03
N LYS A 32 -19.95 -18.82 20.62
CA LYS A 32 -20.64 -19.81 21.45
C LYS A 32 -19.65 -20.53 22.36
N GLU A 33 -20.18 -21.25 23.34
CA GLU A 33 -19.37 -22.10 24.21
C GLU A 33 -18.57 -23.12 23.39
N GLY A 34 -17.27 -23.19 23.64
CA GLY A 34 -16.33 -24.07 22.93
C GLY A 34 -15.72 -23.49 21.64
N GLU A 35 -16.27 -22.40 21.11
CA GLU A 35 -15.74 -21.73 19.92
C GLU A 35 -14.51 -20.87 20.24
N ASP A 36 -13.60 -20.78 19.26
CA ASP A 36 -12.41 -19.93 19.28
C ASP A 36 -12.49 -18.85 18.23
N PHE A 37 -12.11 -17.62 18.57
CA PHE A 37 -11.74 -16.63 17.57
C PHE A 37 -10.24 -16.71 17.29
N ILE A 38 -9.85 -16.71 16.01
CA ILE A 38 -8.44 -16.88 15.60
C ILE A 38 -8.10 -15.90 14.49
N TRP A 39 -7.01 -15.15 14.65
CA TRP A 39 -6.31 -14.53 13.53
C TRP A 39 -5.20 -15.45 13.01
N LYS A 40 -5.17 -15.69 11.70
CA LYS A 40 -4.17 -16.51 11.02
C LYS A 40 -3.51 -15.78 9.86
N VAL A 41 -2.23 -16.04 9.65
CA VAL A 41 -1.48 -15.65 8.44
C VAL A 41 -1.25 -16.88 7.57
N ASN A 42 -1.51 -16.77 6.27
CA ASN A 42 -1.28 -17.80 5.25
C ASN A 42 -1.91 -19.17 5.58
N GLY A 43 -3.00 -19.15 6.36
CA GLY A 43 -3.80 -20.33 6.70
C GLY A 43 -3.23 -21.21 7.82
N SER A 44 -1.95 -21.07 8.19
CA SER A 44 -1.27 -21.98 9.12
C SER A 44 -0.71 -21.31 10.38
N ILE A 45 -0.37 -20.03 10.31
CA ILE A 45 0.31 -19.33 11.40
C ILE A 45 -0.71 -18.58 12.24
N ASN A 46 -0.95 -18.99 13.48
CA ASN A 46 -1.81 -18.24 14.39
C ASN A 46 -1.08 -16.97 14.89
N VAL A 47 -1.77 -15.83 14.89
CA VAL A 47 -1.30 -14.57 15.49
C VAL A 47 -1.92 -14.38 16.87
N VAL A 48 -3.21 -14.67 16.99
CA VAL A 48 -3.91 -14.72 18.26
C VAL A 48 -4.98 -15.79 18.22
N LYS A 49 -5.22 -16.41 19.37
CA LYS A 49 -6.36 -17.27 19.65
C LYS A 49 -7.08 -16.71 20.88
N PHE A 50 -8.38 -16.52 20.80
CA PHE A 50 -9.22 -15.98 21.88
C PHE A 50 -10.39 -16.92 22.16
N ARG A 51 -10.63 -17.22 23.44
CA ARG A 51 -11.72 -18.06 23.92
C ARG A 51 -12.27 -17.50 25.23
N GLY A 52 -13.58 -17.29 25.28
CA GLY A 52 -14.24 -16.77 26.48
C GLY A 52 -13.74 -15.38 26.85
N ILE A 53 -12.84 -15.30 27.83
CA ILE A 53 -12.21 -14.05 28.28
C ILE A 53 -10.69 -14.04 28.11
N GLU A 54 -10.09 -15.15 27.69
CA GLU A 54 -8.65 -15.31 27.59
C GLU A 54 -8.19 -15.32 26.14
N HIS A 55 -7.03 -14.72 25.87
CA HIS A 55 -6.35 -14.85 24.58
C HIS A 55 -4.91 -15.29 24.77
N SER A 56 -4.39 -15.96 23.74
CA SER A 56 -2.97 -16.34 23.63
C SER A 56 -2.40 -15.80 22.33
N ILE A 57 -1.26 -15.12 22.43
CA ILE A 57 -0.46 -14.66 21.29
C ILE A 57 0.84 -15.48 21.28
N PRO A 58 1.17 -16.18 20.18
CA PRO A 58 2.42 -16.93 20.09
C PRO A 58 3.64 -16.04 20.25
N GLU A 59 4.75 -16.59 20.74
CA GLU A 59 5.98 -15.85 21.04
C GLU A 59 6.50 -15.05 19.83
N SER A 60 6.33 -15.57 18.61
CA SER A 60 6.70 -14.89 17.35
C SER A 60 5.98 -13.57 17.10
N PHE A 61 4.82 -13.35 17.73
CA PHE A 61 4.02 -12.13 17.60
C PHE A 61 3.90 -11.35 18.91
N LYS A 62 4.29 -11.91 20.05
CA LYS A 62 4.03 -11.36 21.38
C LYS A 62 4.56 -9.93 21.60
N SER A 63 5.67 -9.57 20.95
CA SER A 63 6.25 -8.22 21.04
C SER A 63 5.62 -7.20 20.10
N ARG A 64 4.79 -7.63 19.14
CA ARG A 64 4.26 -6.78 18.06
C ARG A 64 2.75 -6.85 17.86
N ALA A 65 2.07 -7.87 18.38
CA ALA A 65 0.64 -8.04 18.25
C ALA A 65 -0.07 -7.58 19.52
N GLU A 66 -1.09 -6.74 19.36
CA GLU A 66 -2.02 -6.37 20.42
C GLU A 66 -3.44 -6.71 19.98
N PHE A 67 -4.14 -7.48 20.80
CA PHE A 67 -5.48 -7.97 20.50
C PHE A 67 -6.53 -7.26 21.36
N SER A 68 -7.60 -6.81 20.72
CA SER A 68 -8.77 -6.26 21.40
C SER A 68 -9.84 -7.33 21.54
N ALA A 69 -10.08 -7.79 22.78
CA ALA A 69 -11.18 -8.72 23.07
C ALA A 69 -12.58 -8.09 22.89
N GLN A 70 -12.67 -6.75 22.85
CA GLN A 70 -13.96 -6.06 22.70
C GLN A 70 -14.55 -6.18 21.29
N ASN A 71 -13.69 -6.08 20.27
CA ASN A 71 -14.10 -6.08 18.87
C ASN A 71 -13.28 -7.05 18.01
N HIS A 72 -12.53 -7.95 18.62
CA HIS A 72 -11.73 -8.97 17.96
C HIS A 72 -10.68 -8.45 16.95
N SER A 73 -10.36 -7.17 17.01
CA SER A 73 -9.39 -6.53 16.12
C SER A 73 -7.95 -6.77 16.58
N LEU A 74 -7.01 -6.72 15.64
CA LEU A 74 -5.60 -6.97 15.86
C LEU A 74 -4.77 -5.78 15.40
N LEU A 75 -4.01 -5.17 16.31
CA LEU A 75 -2.96 -4.22 15.96
C LEU A 75 -1.65 -4.98 15.77
N LEU A 76 -1.09 -4.93 14.56
CA LEU A 76 0.23 -5.46 14.23
C LEU A 76 1.23 -4.30 14.13
N LYS A 77 2.18 -4.26 15.06
CA LYS A 77 3.19 -3.21 15.15
C LYS A 77 4.37 -3.43 14.23
N ASN A 78 4.94 -2.32 13.75
CA ASN A 78 6.16 -2.28 12.95
C ASN A 78 6.11 -3.29 11.79
N VAL A 79 5.10 -3.19 10.92
CA VAL A 79 4.86 -4.14 9.83
C VAL A 79 6.06 -4.18 8.88
N GLN A 80 6.56 -5.40 8.61
CA GLN A 80 7.68 -5.63 7.71
C GLN A 80 7.23 -6.35 6.44
N LYS A 81 8.07 -6.34 5.40
CA LYS A 81 7.81 -7.09 4.16
C LYS A 81 7.56 -8.59 4.40
N GLY A 82 8.18 -9.16 5.43
CA GLY A 82 7.97 -10.55 5.83
C GLY A 82 6.60 -10.85 6.45
N ASP A 83 5.85 -9.83 6.88
CA ASP A 83 4.48 -9.96 7.36
C ASP A 83 3.45 -10.03 6.21
N SER A 84 3.91 -9.88 4.95
CA SER A 84 3.09 -10.01 3.76
C SER A 84 2.41 -11.38 3.68
N GLY A 85 1.16 -11.38 3.20
CA GLY A 85 0.39 -12.60 3.04
C GLY A 85 -1.10 -12.40 3.30
N VAL A 86 -1.83 -13.51 3.32
CA VAL A 86 -3.26 -13.51 3.55
C VAL A 86 -3.53 -13.62 5.05
N HIS A 87 -4.05 -12.54 5.63
CA HIS A 87 -4.49 -12.47 7.03
C HIS A 87 -5.98 -12.78 7.09
N ARG A 88 -6.37 -13.70 7.96
CA ARG A 88 -7.76 -14.14 8.12
C ARG A 88 -8.13 -14.11 9.58
N ALA A 89 -9.30 -13.56 9.88
CA ALA A 89 -9.94 -13.82 11.16
C ALA A 89 -11.08 -14.81 10.96
N LEU A 90 -11.21 -15.76 11.87
CA LEU A 90 -12.20 -16.82 11.78
C LEU A 90 -12.70 -17.23 13.17
N VAL A 91 -13.93 -17.74 13.19
CA VAL A 91 -14.49 -18.47 14.33
C VAL A 91 -14.32 -19.96 14.06
N SER A 92 -13.71 -20.68 14.99
CA SER A 92 -13.45 -22.11 14.91
C SER A 92 -14.31 -22.84 15.95
N GLY A 93 -15.19 -23.72 15.47
CA GLY A 93 -16.02 -24.63 16.28
C GLY A 93 -16.10 -25.98 15.57
N ASP A 94 -17.31 -26.51 15.35
CA ASP A 94 -17.52 -27.70 14.53
C ASP A 94 -17.07 -27.50 13.07
N LYS A 95 -17.15 -26.25 12.60
CA LYS A 95 -16.66 -25.79 11.30
C LYS A 95 -16.01 -24.43 11.45
N ASP A 96 -14.99 -24.17 10.64
CA ASP A 96 -14.36 -22.86 10.57
C ASP A 96 -15.21 -21.90 9.72
N ILE A 97 -15.56 -20.76 10.30
CA ILE A 97 -16.27 -19.66 9.64
C ILE A 97 -15.32 -18.48 9.49
N THR A 98 -14.99 -18.11 8.26
CA THR A 98 -14.16 -16.93 8.00
C THR A 98 -14.97 -15.66 8.23
N VAL A 99 -14.47 -14.77 9.10
CA VAL A 99 -15.06 -13.45 9.39
C VAL A 99 -14.52 -12.41 8.42
N ILE A 100 -13.21 -12.42 8.18
CA ILE A 100 -12.52 -11.46 7.30
C ILE A 100 -11.34 -12.13 6.62
N THR A 101 -11.04 -11.72 5.38
CA THR A 101 -9.84 -12.14 4.63
C THR A 101 -9.22 -10.93 3.95
N LEU A 102 -7.97 -10.64 4.31
CA LEU A 102 -7.19 -9.49 3.83
C LEU A 102 -5.87 -9.98 3.22
N ALA A 103 -5.43 -9.37 2.12
CA ALA A 103 -4.08 -9.55 1.60
C ALA A 103 -3.23 -8.36 2.04
N LEU A 104 -2.33 -8.59 3.00
CA LEU A 104 -1.42 -7.57 3.49
C LEU A 104 -0.26 -7.38 2.51
N LEU A 105 -0.08 -6.14 2.05
CA LEU A 105 0.91 -5.74 1.06
C LEU A 105 1.77 -4.59 1.63
N PRO A 106 2.80 -4.90 2.42
CA PRO A 106 3.75 -3.91 2.89
C PRO A 106 4.54 -3.32 1.71
N ALA A 107 4.64 -1.99 1.67
CA ALA A 107 5.37 -1.27 0.63
C ALA A 107 6.26 -0.19 1.26
N ASP A 108 7.42 0.04 0.65
CA ASP A 108 8.29 1.15 1.07
C ASP A 108 7.73 2.47 0.52
N PRO A 109 7.94 3.59 1.22
CA PRO A 109 7.58 4.89 0.67
C PRO A 109 8.41 5.20 -0.57
N VAL A 110 7.82 5.97 -1.49
CA VAL A 110 8.51 6.49 -2.68
C VAL A 110 9.62 7.47 -2.30
N SER A 111 10.70 7.46 -3.09
CA SER A 111 11.79 8.43 -2.98
C SER A 111 11.36 9.83 -3.41
N GLY A 112 12.13 10.84 -2.99
CA GLY A 112 11.98 12.20 -3.47
C GLY A 112 12.17 12.30 -4.98
N VAL A 113 11.75 13.43 -5.54
CA VAL A 113 11.79 13.70 -6.97
C VAL A 113 12.60 14.93 -7.31
N LYS A 114 13.18 14.91 -8.50
CA LYS A 114 13.82 16.04 -9.16
C LYS A 114 13.01 16.42 -10.39
N LEU A 115 12.59 17.68 -10.44
CA LEU A 115 11.97 18.27 -11.62
C LEU A 115 12.98 19.21 -12.29
N THR A 116 13.15 19.06 -13.60
CA THR A 116 13.99 19.95 -14.44
C THR A 116 13.16 20.49 -15.58
N VAL A 117 13.17 21.80 -15.80
CA VAL A 117 12.50 22.47 -16.92
C VAL A 117 13.54 22.90 -17.94
N LYS A 118 13.29 22.61 -19.22
CA LYS A 118 14.11 23.05 -20.35
C LYS A 118 13.24 23.76 -21.37
N LEU A 119 13.70 24.90 -21.88
CA LEU A 119 13.03 25.60 -22.96
C LEU A 119 13.11 24.79 -24.26
N CYS A 120 12.00 24.64 -24.96
CA CYS A 120 12.01 24.07 -26.30
C CYS A 120 12.57 25.10 -27.28
N SER A 121 13.70 24.79 -27.93
CA SER A 121 14.42 25.73 -28.80
C SER A 121 13.64 26.13 -30.08
N SER A 122 12.62 25.36 -30.46
CA SER A 122 11.81 25.57 -31.67
C SER A 122 10.43 26.15 -31.41
N ASP A 123 9.92 26.10 -30.16
CA ASP A 123 8.59 26.59 -29.78
C ASP A 123 8.69 27.29 -28.42
N SER A 124 8.70 28.62 -28.44
CA SER A 124 8.80 29.46 -27.25
C SER A 124 7.61 29.35 -26.29
N THR A 125 6.52 28.69 -26.70
CA THR A 125 5.31 28.52 -25.88
C THR A 125 5.30 27.21 -25.10
N LYS A 126 6.27 26.33 -25.35
CA LYS A 126 6.36 25.01 -24.74
C LYS A 126 7.69 24.79 -24.04
N VAL A 127 7.64 23.97 -23.01
CA VAL A 127 8.81 23.55 -22.24
C VAL A 127 8.84 22.04 -22.12
N THR A 128 10.05 21.49 -22.14
CA THR A 128 10.29 20.09 -21.80
C THR A 128 10.49 19.99 -20.29
N VAL A 129 9.64 19.23 -19.62
CA VAL A 129 9.73 18.93 -18.19
C VAL A 129 10.23 17.51 -18.04
N ILE A 130 11.34 17.35 -17.32
CA ILE A 130 11.89 16.05 -16.94
C ILE A 130 11.62 15.86 -15.46
N CYS A 131 10.86 14.81 -15.15
CA CYS A 131 10.51 14.40 -13.80
C CYS A 131 11.25 13.09 -13.54
N SER A 132 12.07 13.04 -12.49
CA SER A 132 12.83 11.85 -12.14
C SER A 132 12.85 11.62 -10.64
N THR A 133 13.15 10.40 -10.21
CA THR A 133 13.55 10.14 -8.83
C THR A 133 14.88 10.82 -8.52
N GLU A 134 15.18 11.04 -7.22
CA GLU A 134 16.45 11.64 -6.78
C GLU A 134 17.69 10.88 -7.29
N ASP A 135 17.64 9.55 -7.27
CA ASP A 135 18.68 8.65 -7.82
C ASP A 135 18.67 8.56 -9.35
N SER A 136 17.71 9.22 -10.01
CA SER A 136 17.52 9.21 -11.47
C SER A 136 17.29 7.84 -12.10
N LEU A 137 16.99 6.80 -11.30
CA LEU A 137 16.70 5.45 -11.81
C LEU A 137 15.37 5.38 -12.57
N ILE A 138 14.41 6.23 -12.18
CA ILE A 138 13.12 6.36 -12.86
C ILE A 138 13.01 7.80 -13.35
N SER A 139 12.72 7.97 -14.64
CA SER A 139 12.60 9.30 -15.26
C SER A 139 11.57 9.27 -16.39
N SER A 140 10.74 10.31 -16.43
CA SER A 140 9.77 10.56 -17.50
C SER A 140 9.91 11.97 -18.02
N THR A 141 9.70 12.12 -19.33
CA THR A 141 9.79 13.40 -20.04
C THR A 141 8.40 13.80 -20.52
N PHE A 142 8.08 15.07 -20.33
CA PHE A 142 6.81 15.67 -20.69
C PHE A 142 7.06 16.94 -21.49
N THR A 143 6.19 17.22 -22.44
CA THR A 143 6.08 18.54 -23.07
C THR A 143 4.88 19.25 -22.46
N CYS A 144 5.11 20.45 -21.93
CA CYS A 144 4.11 21.25 -21.26
C CYS A 144 3.94 22.61 -21.95
N ASP A 145 2.71 23.10 -21.97
CA ASP A 145 2.36 24.49 -22.25
C ASP A 145 1.76 25.16 -20.98
N THR A 146 1.12 26.31 -21.14
CA THR A 146 0.49 27.04 -20.01
C THR A 146 -0.73 26.35 -19.40
N GLN A 147 -1.28 25.33 -20.08
CA GLN A 147 -2.55 24.68 -19.71
C GLN A 147 -2.39 23.19 -19.43
N THR A 148 -1.50 22.48 -20.12
CA THR A 148 -1.39 21.02 -20.05
C THR A 148 0.05 20.53 -20.14
N CYS A 149 0.25 19.27 -19.72
CA CYS A 149 1.48 18.52 -19.91
C CYS A 149 1.15 17.17 -20.55
N SER A 150 1.89 16.78 -21.59
CA SER A 150 1.73 15.51 -22.28
C SER A 150 3.03 14.71 -22.26
N HIS A 151 2.96 13.42 -21.94
CA HIS A 151 4.12 12.53 -21.91
C HIS A 151 4.72 12.37 -23.33
N GLU A 152 6.04 12.48 -23.44
CA GLU A 152 6.75 12.24 -24.69
C GLU A 152 7.08 10.75 -24.82
N GLY A 153 6.50 10.09 -25.83
CA GLY A 153 6.58 8.64 -26.01
C GLY A 153 5.39 7.94 -25.36
N GLY A 154 4.63 7.16 -26.13
CA GLY A 154 3.33 6.61 -25.71
C GLY A 154 3.35 5.62 -24.54
N GLU A 155 4.53 5.23 -24.04
CA GLU A 155 4.68 4.34 -22.89
C GLU A 155 5.35 5.07 -21.72
N ARG A 156 4.76 4.96 -20.53
CA ARG A 156 5.35 5.45 -19.28
C ARG A 156 6.66 4.70 -19.05
N ALA A 157 7.66 5.38 -18.47
CA ALA A 157 8.90 4.72 -18.06
C ALA A 157 8.59 3.43 -17.28
N GLU A 158 9.35 2.35 -17.51
CA GLU A 158 9.20 1.13 -16.74
C GLU A 158 9.56 1.43 -15.27
N ILE A 159 8.52 1.56 -14.45
CA ILE A 159 8.68 1.80 -13.02
C ILE A 159 9.04 0.45 -12.38
N ILE A 160 10.26 0.37 -11.86
CA ILE A 160 10.84 -0.84 -11.23
C ILE A 160 10.03 -1.26 -9.98
N THR A 161 9.31 -0.32 -9.37
CA THR A 161 8.44 -0.57 -8.21
C THR A 161 7.00 -0.82 -8.66
N PRO A 162 6.45 -2.04 -8.54
CA PRO A 162 5.08 -2.33 -8.91
C PRO A 162 4.09 -1.39 -8.21
N GLY A 163 3.21 -0.76 -8.99
CA GLY A 163 2.20 0.16 -8.47
C GLY A 163 2.70 1.58 -8.17
N ALA A 164 3.98 1.90 -8.35
CA ALA A 164 4.42 3.28 -8.31
C ALA A 164 4.10 3.99 -9.65
N SER A 165 3.93 5.32 -9.59
CA SER A 165 3.66 6.20 -10.73
C SER A 165 4.54 7.45 -10.64
N LEU A 166 4.95 7.95 -11.81
CA LEU A 166 5.65 9.22 -11.94
C LEU A 166 4.84 10.09 -12.89
N ASP A 167 4.13 11.07 -12.34
CA ASP A 167 3.18 11.90 -13.07
C ASP A 167 3.59 13.37 -13.01
N VAL A 168 3.34 14.11 -14.09
CA VAL A 168 3.52 15.56 -14.15
C VAL A 168 2.19 16.24 -14.44
N TYR A 169 1.88 17.28 -13.68
CA TYR A 169 0.71 18.14 -13.88
C TYR A 169 1.04 19.59 -13.58
N LEU A 170 0.16 20.51 -13.98
CA LEU A 170 0.29 21.93 -13.69
C LEU A 170 -0.55 22.31 -12.47
N GLU A 171 0.03 23.10 -11.58
CA GLU A 171 -0.65 23.73 -10.46
C GLU A 171 -0.23 25.20 -10.43
N ASN A 172 -1.19 26.13 -10.50
CA ASN A 172 -0.94 27.58 -10.54
C ASN A 172 0.11 28.01 -11.59
N GLY A 173 0.07 27.39 -12.78
CA GLY A 173 1.00 27.69 -13.88
C GLY A 173 2.42 27.13 -13.72
N SER A 174 2.69 26.37 -12.66
CA SER A 174 3.97 25.70 -12.43
C SER A 174 3.85 24.19 -12.63
N ALA A 175 4.82 23.59 -13.29
CA ALA A 175 4.89 22.13 -13.43
C ALA A 175 5.27 21.48 -12.09
N ILE A 176 4.52 20.46 -11.70
CA ILE A 176 4.77 19.63 -10.52
C ILE A 176 5.04 18.20 -10.97
N CYS A 177 6.11 17.63 -10.45
CA CYS A 177 6.45 16.22 -10.58
C CYS A 177 5.96 15.50 -9.32
N ASN A 178 5.17 14.45 -9.47
CA ASN A 178 4.68 13.63 -8.38
C ASN A 178 5.10 12.18 -8.57
N HIS A 179 5.85 11.65 -7.61
CA HIS A 179 6.12 10.22 -7.48
C HIS A 179 5.22 9.67 -6.38
N SER A 180 4.40 8.68 -6.71
CA SER A 180 3.45 8.09 -5.76
C SER A 180 3.37 6.58 -5.88
N ASN A 181 3.00 5.92 -4.79
CA ASN A 181 2.57 4.53 -4.76
C ASN A 181 1.36 4.40 -3.82
N GLN A 182 0.97 3.18 -3.47
CA GLN A 182 -0.22 2.93 -2.65
C GLN A 182 -0.10 3.45 -1.21
N VAL A 183 1.11 3.78 -0.74
CA VAL A 183 1.37 4.15 0.67
C VAL A 183 1.92 5.56 0.84
N SER A 184 2.36 6.22 -0.23
CA SER A 184 3.05 7.51 -0.14
C SER A 184 3.05 8.30 -1.44
N SER A 185 3.30 9.61 -1.33
CA SER A 185 3.48 10.54 -2.45
C SER A 185 4.54 11.58 -2.10
N LYS A 186 5.38 11.93 -3.08
CA LYS A 186 6.40 12.98 -3.00
C LYS A 186 6.28 13.90 -4.20
N LYS A 187 6.18 15.21 -3.93
CA LYS A 187 6.12 16.25 -4.95
C LYS A 187 7.46 16.95 -5.12
N GLY A 188 7.75 17.35 -6.35
CA GLY A 188 8.93 18.11 -6.74
C GLY A 188 8.53 19.29 -7.59
N TYR A 189 9.26 20.39 -7.39
CA TYR A 189 9.02 21.68 -8.03
C TYR A 189 10.24 22.06 -8.88
N PRO A 190 10.08 22.98 -9.85
CA PRO A 190 11.21 23.54 -10.58
C PRO A 190 12.19 24.16 -9.58
N LYS A 191 13.48 23.88 -9.75
CA LYS A 191 14.53 24.62 -9.03
C LYS A 191 14.85 25.88 -9.82
N ASP A 192 14.86 27.02 -9.13
CA ASP A 192 15.29 28.31 -9.66
C ASP A 192 16.75 28.28 -10.14
#